data_AF-A0A5S9MH11-F1
#
_entry.id   AF-A0A5S9MH11-F1
#
_cell.length_a   1.000
_cell.length_b   1.000
_cell.length_c   1.000
_cell.angle_alpha   90.00
_cell.angle_beta   90.00
_cell.angle_gamma   90.00
#
_symmetry.space_group_name_H-M   'P 1'
#
loop_
_entity.id
_entity.type
_entity.pdbx_description
1 polymer ?
#
loop_
_entity_poly.entity_id
_entity_poly.type
_entity_poly.pdbx_seq_one_letter_code
_entity_poly.pdbx_strand_id
1 'polypeptide(L)' 'MRILGLDLGTKTLGVAISDEMGWTAQGIETIKIDEAGGDFGLSRLSEIVAEFGADKIVLGFPKI' A
#
# COMPACT_ATOMS: atom_id res chain seq x y z
N MET A 1 -5.03 -1.80 -15.76
CA MET A 1 -4.98 -0.80 -14.68
C MET A 1 -5.02 -1.52 -13.37
N ARG A 2 -3.95 -1.45 -12.57
CA ARG A 2 -3.91 -2.10 -11.25
C ARG A 2 -4.13 -1.07 -10.15
N ILE A 3 -4.73 -1.51 -9.04
CA ILE A 3 -5.05 -0.68 -7.88
C ILE A 3 -4.21 -1.16 -6.69
N LEU A 4 -3.54 -0.25 -6.01
CA LEU A 4 -2.86 -0.50 -4.74
C LEU A 4 -3.83 -0.29 -3.57
N GLY A 5 -3.96 -1.30 -2.72
CA GLY A 5 -4.62 -1.21 -1.42
C GLY A 5 -3.59 -1.01 -0.31
N LEU A 6 -3.83 -0.02 0.55
CA LEU A 6 -2.96 0.32 1.67
C LEU A 6 -3.70 0.24 3.00
N ASP A 7 -3.04 -0.38 3.97
CA ASP A 7 -3.47 -0.43 5.38
C ASP A 7 -2.39 0.22 6.25
N LEU A 8 -2.65 1.45 6.70
CA LEU A 8 -1.69 2.27 7.44
C LEU A 8 -1.87 2.06 8.95
N GLY A 9 -0.86 1.47 9.59
CA GLY A 9 -0.71 1.43 11.04
C GLY A 9 0.41 2.34 11.54
N THR A 10 0.73 2.25 12.83
CA THR A 10 1.79 3.06 13.46
C THR A 10 3.20 2.51 13.23
N LYS A 11 3.32 1.19 12.96
CA LYS A 11 4.60 0.47 12.80
C LYS A 11 4.71 -0.32 11.50
N THR A 12 3.60 -0.44 10.78
CA THR A 12 3.54 -1.19 9.52
C THR A 12 2.62 -0.50 8.52
N LEU A 13 2.98 -0.58 7.26
CA LEU A 13 2.12 -0.27 6.12
C LEU A 13 1.89 -1.57 5.33
N GLY A 14 0.68 -2.11 5.40
CA GLY A 14 0.26 -3.25 4.59
C GLY A 14 0.02 -2.83 3.14
N VAL A 15 0.55 -3.59 2.19
CA VAL A 15 0.47 -3.28 0.76
C VAL A 15 -0.07 -4.46 -0.02
N ALA A 16 -1.13 -4.24 -0.81
CA ALA A 16 -1.73 -5.22 -1.70
C ALA A 16 -1.99 -4.62 -3.09
N ILE A 17 -1.97 -5.46 -4.14
CA ILE A 17 -2.29 -5.05 -5.51
C ILE A 17 -3.53 -5.81 -6.00
N SER A 18 -4.36 -5.17 -6.82
CA SER A 18 -5.44 -5.87 -7.52
C SER A 18 -4.90 -6.76 -8.66
N ASP A 19 -5.62 -7.82 -8.98
CA ASP A 19 -5.46 -8.47 -10.29
C ASP A 19 -5.87 -7.55 -11.46
N GLU A 20 -5.62 -8.00 -12.67
CA GLU A 20 -5.90 -7.26 -13.91
C GLU A 20 -7.40 -7.10 -14.21
N MET A 21 -8.23 -7.98 -13.64
CA MET A 21 -9.69 -7.92 -13.77
C MET A 21 -10.33 -7.04 -12.68
N GLY A 22 -9.57 -6.67 -11.64
CA GLY A 22 -10.01 -5.91 -10.48
C GLY A 22 -10.86 -6.73 -9.48
N TRP A 23 -10.73 -8.06 -9.46
CA TRP A 23 -11.60 -8.92 -8.64
C TRP A 23 -11.01 -9.30 -7.30
N THR A 24 -9.72 -9.64 -7.29
CA THR A 24 -8.99 -10.08 -6.10
C THR A 24 -7.89 -9.11 -5.76
N ALA A 25 -7.52 -9.07 -4.48
CA ALA A 25 -6.33 -8.39 -3.98
C ALA A 25 -5.29 -9.43 -3.56
N GLN A 26 -4.04 -9.23 -3.97
CA GLN A 26 -2.90 -10.04 -3.56
C GLN A 26 -1.97 -9.22 -2.67
N GLY A 27 -1.64 -9.76 -1.50
CA GLY A 27 -0.66 -9.15 -0.60
C GLY A 27 0.72 -9.13 -1.25
N ILE A 28 1.39 -7.99 -1.20
CA ILE A 28 2.74 -7.79 -1.76
C ILE A 28 3.76 -7.77 -0.65
N GLU A 29 3.61 -6.84 0.30
CA GLU A 29 4.59 -6.61 1.34
C GLU A 29 3.93 -5.99 2.57
N THR A 30 4.55 -6.15 3.73
CA THR A 30 4.29 -5.32 4.91
C THR A 30 5.53 -4.49 5.16
N ILE A 31 5.48 -3.21 4.78
CA ILE A 31 6.59 -2.28 4.96
C ILE A 31 6.67 -1.92 6.44
N LYS A 32 7.85 -2.05 7.05
CA LYS A 32 8.09 -1.54 8.41
C LYS A 32 8.21 -0.03 8.36
N ILE A 33 7.49 0.66 9.22
CA ILE A 33 7.47 2.12 9.30
C ILE A 33 7.57 2.59 10.75
N ASP A 34 7.72 3.89 10.96
CA ASP A 34 7.64 4.52 12.27
C ASP A 34 6.91 5.86 12.17
N GLU A 35 5.59 5.84 12.33
CA GLU A 35 4.74 7.02 12.21
C GLU A 35 5.17 8.12 13.20
N ALA A 36 5.54 7.75 14.42
CA ALA A 36 5.99 8.69 15.44
C ALA A 36 7.33 9.37 15.07
N GLY A 37 8.17 8.66 14.32
CA GLY A 37 9.43 9.16 13.77
C GLY A 37 9.27 9.87 12.42
N GLY A 38 8.05 9.95 11.88
CA GLY A 38 7.77 10.53 10.56
C GLY A 38 8.17 9.65 9.37
N ASP A 39 8.53 8.38 9.62
CA ASP A 39 8.77 7.41 8.56
C ASP A 39 7.47 6.69 8.21
N PHE A 40 6.96 6.93 7.00
CA PHE A 40 5.75 6.31 6.47
C PHE A 40 6.04 5.26 5.37
N GLY A 41 7.31 4.89 5.16
CA GLY A 41 7.67 3.88 4.16
C GLY A 41 7.51 4.34 2.70
N LEU A 42 7.44 5.66 2.45
CA LEU A 42 7.15 6.23 1.13
C LEU A 42 8.18 5.87 0.05
N SER A 43 9.45 5.71 0.43
CA SER A 43 10.50 5.30 -0.52
C SER A 43 10.21 3.91 -1.08
N ARG A 44 9.94 2.93 -0.20
CA ARG A 44 9.63 1.56 -0.60
C ARG A 44 8.29 1.48 -1.33
N LEU A 45 7.29 2.23 -0.88
CA LEU A 45 6.00 2.31 -1.57
C LEU A 45 6.16 2.83 -3.01
N SER A 46 7.03 3.83 -3.23
CA SER A 46 7.27 4.38 -4.57
C SER A 46 7.90 3.36 -5.53
N GLU A 47 8.80 2.51 -5.02
CA GLU A 47 9.37 1.40 -5.79
C GLU A 47 8.27 0.40 -6.20
N ILE A 48 7.40 0.02 -5.27
CA ILE A 48 6.28 -0.90 -5.53
C ILE A 48 5.32 -0.31 -6.57
N VAL A 49 4.97 0.98 -6.45
CA VAL A 49 4.09 1.66 -7.42
C VAL A 49 4.70 1.60 -8.83
N ALA A 50 6.00 1.85 -8.96
CA ALA A 50 6.72 1.79 -10.24
C ALA A 50 6.82 0.37 -10.79
N GLU A 51 7.06 -0.63 -9.94
CA GLU A 51 7.18 -2.05 -10.31
C GLU A 51 5.86 -2.60 -10.87
N PHE A 52 4.73 -2.28 -10.22
CA PHE A 52 3.42 -2.85 -10.60
C PHE A 52 2.60 -1.96 -11.53
N GLY A 53 3.04 -0.73 -11.82
CA GLY A 53 2.32 0.22 -12.67
C GLY A 53 0.92 0.52 -12.16
N ALA A 54 0.81 0.82 -10.86
CA ALA A 54 -0.49 1.08 -10.24
C ALA A 54 -0.99 2.50 -10.54
N ASP A 55 -2.22 2.60 -11.04
CA ASP A 55 -2.81 3.87 -11.50
C ASP A 55 -3.68 4.53 -10.44
N LYS A 56 -4.00 3.80 -9.37
CA LYS A 56 -4.90 4.22 -8.30
C LYS A 56 -4.47 3.60 -6.98
N ILE A 57 -4.62 4.39 -5.91
CA ILE A 57 -4.39 3.95 -4.53
C ILE A 57 -5.69 4.06 -3.74
N VAL A 58 -5.99 3.04 -2.94
CA VAL A 58 -7.08 3.03 -1.96
C VAL A 58 -6.45 2.85 -0.58
N LEU A 59 -6.70 3.80 0.31
CA LEU A 59 -6.21 3.78 1.68
C LEU A 59 -7.35 3.44 2.64
N GLY A 60 -7.12 2.47 3.53
CA GLY A 60 -8.02 2.18 4.64
C GLY A 60 -8.21 3.41 5.52
N PHE A 61 -9.44 3.92 5.61
CA PHE A 61 -9.78 5.06 6.45
C PHE A 61 -10.79 4.63 7.53
N PRO A 62 -10.34 4.43 8.79
CA PRO A 62 -11.23 4.05 9.88
C PRO A 62 -12.21 5.20 10.19
N LYS A 63 -13.47 4.87 10.47
CA LYS A 63 -14.55 5.86 10.75
C LYS A 63 -14.62 6.30 12.23
N ILE A 64 -13.58 6.03 13.01
CA ILE A 64 -13.57 6.19 14.48
C ILE A 64 -13.33 7.65 14.85
#